data_AF-A0A959TSF8-F1
#
_entry.id   AF-A0A959TSF8-F1
#
_cell.length_a   1.000
_cell.length_b   1.000
_cell.length_c   1.000
_cell.angle_alpha   90.00
_cell.angle_beta   90.00
_cell.angle_gamma   90.00
#
_symmetry.space_group_name_H-M   'P 1'
#
loop_
_entity.id
_entity.type
_entity.pdbx_description
1 polymer ?
#
loop_
_entity_poly.entity_id
_entity_poly.type
_entity_poly.pdbx_seq_one_letter_code
_entity_poly.pdbx_strand_id
1 'polypeptide(L)'
;MEYPAKVLLAWGEAISGNAGLRDWLMKNGYAELGIFTFALRNKQEARKWLMDNGHPQLMAVIAGIEGDQGALDWLERHHMQVLKQLALCGDGEKNAFEWLLRNGHRELAMIGTRMHRVKSDLDEDYGDIHKYPSA
;
A
#
# COMPACT_ATOMS: atom_id res chain seq x y z
N MET A 1 -7.57 -10.31 -8.89
CA MET A 1 -8.34 -9.05 -8.76
C MET A 1 -7.69 -8.06 -9.70
N GLU A 2 -8.37 -7.69 -10.78
CA GLU A 2 -7.84 -6.73 -11.75
C GLU A 2 -8.68 -5.47 -11.69
N TYR A 3 -8.06 -4.37 -11.27
CA TYR A 3 -8.69 -3.05 -11.31
C TYR A 3 -8.43 -2.41 -12.68
N PRO A 4 -9.39 -1.62 -13.20
CA PRO A 4 -9.16 -0.84 -14.41
C PRO A 4 -7.97 0.11 -14.26
N ALA A 5 -7.21 0.34 -15.34
CA ALA A 5 -6.03 1.21 -15.31
C ALA A 5 -6.31 2.63 -14.75
N LYS A 6 -7.50 3.19 -15.05
CA LYS A 6 -7.93 4.49 -14.48
C LYS A 6 -8.10 4.47 -12.97
N VAL A 7 -8.58 3.34 -12.42
CA VAL A 7 -8.77 3.15 -10.98
C VAL A 7 -7.41 2.98 -10.30
N LEU A 8 -6.50 2.21 -10.90
CA LEU A 8 -5.12 2.10 -10.42
C LEU A 8 -4.39 3.44 -10.41
N LEU A 9 -4.56 4.25 -11.47
CA LEU A 9 -4.01 5.60 -11.51
C LEU A 9 -4.59 6.48 -10.40
N ALA A 10 -5.92 6.49 -10.22
CA ALA A 10 -6.57 7.23 -9.15
C ALA A 10 -6.07 6.79 -7.76
N TRP A 11 -5.86 5.49 -7.57
CA TRP A 11 -5.32 4.93 -6.34
C TRP A 11 -3.88 5.35 -6.09
N GLY A 12 -3.02 5.32 -7.11
CA GLY A 12 -1.67 5.85 -7.02
C GLY A 12 -1.66 7.33 -6.61
N GLU A 13 -2.52 8.17 -7.19
CA GLU A 13 -2.61 9.59 -6.83
C GLU A 13 -3.15 9.79 -5.41
N ALA A 14 -4.11 8.98 -5.00
CA ALA A 14 -4.64 8.99 -3.63
C ALA A 14 -3.57 8.59 -2.61
N ILE A 15 -2.73 7.58 -2.91
CA ILE A 15 -1.57 7.21 -2.08
C ILE A 15 -0.61 8.40 -1.96
N SER A 16 -0.34 9.12 -3.05
CA SER A 16 0.49 10.33 -3.05
C SER A 16 -0.13 11.55 -2.34
N GLY A 17 -1.35 11.44 -1.80
CA GLY A 17 -1.98 12.49 -0.99
C GLY A 17 -3.14 13.22 -1.66
N ASN A 18 -3.60 12.81 -2.85
CA ASN A 18 -4.74 13.44 -3.51
C ASN A 18 -6.06 13.06 -2.83
N ALA A 19 -6.54 13.92 -1.93
CA ALA A 19 -7.80 13.72 -1.20
C ALA A 19 -9.02 13.63 -2.14
N GLY A 20 -9.04 14.38 -3.24
CA GLY A 20 -10.16 14.36 -4.20
C GLY A 20 -10.32 12.99 -4.87
N LEU A 21 -9.22 12.39 -5.31
CA LEU A 21 -9.23 11.05 -5.91
C LEU A 21 -9.48 9.94 -4.88
N ARG A 22 -8.99 10.10 -3.66
CA ARG A 22 -9.35 9.21 -2.55
C ARG A 22 -10.85 9.22 -2.28
N ASP A 23 -11.46 10.40 -2.18
CA ASP A 23 -12.89 10.53 -1.92
C ASP A 23 -13.72 10.04 -3.12
N TRP A 24 -13.21 10.22 -4.34
CA TRP A 24 -13.79 9.63 -5.55
C TRP A 24 -13.79 8.09 -5.46
N LEU A 25 -12.67 7.46 -5.08
CA LEU A 25 -12.60 6.00 -4.89
C LEU A 25 -13.64 5.51 -3.88
N MET A 26 -13.77 6.21 -2.74
CA MET A 26 -14.77 5.87 -1.72
C MET A 26 -16.22 5.96 -2.19
N LYS A 27 -16.53 6.87 -3.12
CA LYS A 27 -17.89 7.07 -3.64
C LYS A 27 -18.22 6.21 -4.87
N ASN A 28 -17.22 5.68 -5.57
CA ASN A 28 -17.40 5.00 -6.86
C ASN A 28 -17.19 3.48 -6.79
N GLY A 29 -17.39 2.87 -5.62
CA GLY A 29 -17.33 1.41 -5.46
C GLY A 29 -15.92 0.85 -5.29
N TYR A 30 -14.93 1.70 -4.96
CA TYR A 30 -13.54 1.31 -4.67
C TYR A 30 -13.14 1.80 -3.27
N ALA A 31 -14.05 1.67 -2.31
CA ALA A 31 -13.87 2.20 -0.96
C ALA A 31 -12.66 1.59 -0.26
N GLU A 32 -12.38 0.31 -0.50
CA GLU A 32 -11.21 -0.38 0.01
C GLU A 32 -9.90 0.27 -0.44
N LEU A 33 -9.83 0.81 -1.66
CA LEU A 33 -8.64 1.51 -2.17
C LEU A 33 -8.49 2.90 -1.54
N GLY A 34 -9.60 3.59 -1.28
CA GLY A 34 -9.61 4.84 -0.52
C GLY A 34 -9.17 4.62 0.93
N ILE A 35 -9.75 3.62 1.60
CA ILE A 35 -9.45 3.24 2.99
C ILE A 35 -8.01 2.74 3.12
N PHE A 36 -7.49 2.01 2.13
CA PHE A 36 -6.09 1.60 2.07
C PHE A 36 -5.13 2.77 2.29
N THR A 37 -5.41 3.94 1.69
CA THR A 37 -4.52 5.12 1.82
C THR A 37 -4.41 5.63 3.26
N PHE A 38 -5.47 5.44 4.07
CA PHE A 38 -5.46 5.76 5.50
C PHE A 38 -4.79 4.66 6.31
N ALA A 39 -5.05 3.39 5.98
CA ALA A 39 -4.46 2.25 6.67
C ALA A 39 -2.93 2.18 6.50
N LEU A 40 -2.43 2.54 5.31
CA LEU A 40 -1.00 2.71 5.01
C LEU A 40 -0.35 3.78 5.89
N ARG A 41 -1.10 4.84 6.25
CA ARG A 41 -0.66 5.90 7.19
C ARG A 41 -0.99 5.57 8.65
N ASN A 42 -1.00 4.28 8.97
CA ASN A 42 -1.21 3.75 10.31
C ASN A 42 -2.51 4.19 11.02
N LYS A 43 -3.57 4.51 10.27
CA LYS A 43 -4.90 4.76 10.86
C LYS A 43 -5.55 3.44 11.26
N GLN A 44 -5.66 3.21 12.56
CA GLN A 44 -6.12 1.93 13.12
C GLN A 44 -7.56 1.60 12.72
N GLU A 45 -8.44 2.60 12.64
CA GLU A 45 -9.82 2.44 12.21
C GLU A 45 -9.90 1.95 10.76
N ALA A 46 -9.01 2.45 9.89
CA ALA A 46 -8.93 2.04 8.50
C ALA A 46 -8.40 0.60 8.37
N ARG A 47 -7.38 0.22 9.17
CA ARG A 47 -6.89 -1.17 9.22
C ARG A 47 -7.97 -2.13 9.67
N LYS A 48 -8.67 -1.78 10.75
CA LYS A 48 -9.81 -2.56 11.25
C LYS A 48 -10.90 -2.67 10.20
N TRP A 49 -11.25 -1.57 9.53
CA TRP A 49 -12.27 -1.59 8.48
C TRP A 49 -11.92 -2.56 7.35
N LEU A 50 -10.66 -2.58 6.87
CA LEU A 50 -10.23 -3.52 5.83
C LEU A 50 -10.42 -4.98 6.27
N MET A 51 -10.08 -5.31 7.51
CA MET A 51 -10.27 -6.67 8.03
C MET A 51 -11.75 -7.02 8.17
N ASP A 52 -12.54 -6.14 8.79
CA ASP A 52 -13.95 -6.36 9.09
C ASP A 52 -14.82 -6.42 7.81
N ASN A 53 -14.37 -5.79 6.70
CA ASN A 53 -15.08 -5.78 5.42
C ASN A 53 -14.53 -6.80 4.40
N GLY A 54 -13.68 -7.74 4.83
CA GLY A 54 -13.23 -8.83 3.96
C GLY A 54 -12.16 -8.44 2.94
N HIS A 55 -11.30 -7.48 3.28
CA HIS A 55 -10.11 -7.11 2.51
C HIS A 55 -8.78 -7.49 3.20
N PRO A 56 -8.60 -8.72 3.73
CA PRO A 56 -7.37 -9.13 4.40
C PRO A 56 -6.15 -9.10 3.48
N GLN A 57 -6.33 -9.31 2.17
CA GLN A 57 -5.26 -9.20 1.17
C GLN A 57 -4.65 -7.80 1.10
N LEU A 58 -5.46 -6.76 1.26
CA LEU A 58 -4.98 -5.38 1.27
C LEU A 58 -4.24 -5.06 2.56
N MET A 59 -4.71 -5.59 3.69
CA MET A 59 -3.98 -5.52 4.96
C MET A 59 -2.67 -6.29 4.92
N ALA A 60 -2.63 -7.47 4.30
CA ALA A 60 -1.39 -8.23 4.13
C ALA A 60 -0.38 -7.49 3.25
N VAL A 61 -0.83 -6.73 2.24
CA VAL A 61 0.05 -5.83 1.49
C VAL A 61 0.63 -4.74 2.40
N ILE A 62 -0.19 -4.09 3.24
CA ILE A 62 0.30 -3.07 4.18
C ILE A 62 1.31 -3.66 5.16
N ALA A 63 0.99 -4.80 5.79
CA ALA A 63 1.88 -5.47 6.72
C ALA A 63 3.18 -5.93 6.05
N GLY A 64 3.11 -6.43 4.81
CA GLY A 64 4.29 -6.78 4.03
C GLY A 64 5.17 -5.58 3.69
N ILE A 65 4.57 -4.41 3.40
CA ILE A 65 5.29 -3.13 3.25
C ILE A 65 5.98 -2.74 4.57
N GLU A 66 5.39 -3.07 5.71
CA GLU A 66 5.97 -2.84 7.04
C GLU A 66 7.03 -3.90 7.43
N GLY A 67 7.33 -4.87 6.54
CA GLY A 67 8.35 -5.90 6.74
C GLY A 67 7.84 -7.20 7.38
N ASP A 68 6.53 -7.38 7.52
CA ASP A 68 5.94 -8.60 8.10
C ASP A 68 6.08 -9.80 7.14
N GLN A 69 7.02 -10.69 7.44
CA GLN A 69 7.25 -11.91 6.67
C GLN A 69 6.05 -12.87 6.71
N GLY A 70 5.30 -12.91 7.82
CA GLY A 70 4.10 -13.73 7.94
C GLY A 70 3.00 -13.27 6.98
N ALA A 71 2.89 -11.96 6.75
CA ALA A 71 1.96 -11.41 5.76
C ALA A 71 2.37 -11.76 4.32
N LEU A 72 3.67 -11.72 4.00
CA LEU A 72 4.19 -12.13 2.69
C LEU A 72 3.97 -13.63 2.44
N ASP A 73 4.22 -14.46 3.45
CA ASP A 73 3.94 -15.90 3.42
C ASP A 73 2.44 -16.18 3.23
N TRP A 74 1.58 -15.42 3.91
CA TRP A 74 0.14 -15.53 3.75
C TRP A 74 -0.28 -15.22 2.31
N LEU A 75 0.22 -14.13 1.71
CA LEU A 75 -0.04 -13.79 0.31
C LEU A 75 0.39 -14.91 -0.65
N GLU A 76 1.55 -15.52 -0.40
CA GLU A 76 2.06 -16.64 -1.21
C GLU A 76 1.19 -17.90 -1.10
N ARG A 77 0.82 -18.31 0.13
CA ARG A 77 -0.04 -19.48 0.37
C ARG A 77 -1.42 -19.32 -0.24
N HIS A 78 -1.90 -18.09 -0.37
CA HIS A 78 -3.16 -17.76 -1.04
C HIS A 78 -3.00 -17.47 -2.55
N HIS A 79 -1.84 -17.79 -3.13
CA HIS A 79 -1.54 -17.62 -4.56
C HIS A 79 -1.64 -16.16 -5.06
N MET A 80 -1.43 -15.19 -4.17
CA MET A 80 -1.51 -13.76 -4.46
C MET A 80 -0.13 -13.17 -4.81
N GLN A 81 0.58 -13.80 -5.75
CA GLN A 81 1.97 -13.44 -6.09
C GLN A 81 2.14 -11.97 -6.48
N VAL A 82 1.21 -11.42 -7.27
CA VAL A 82 1.26 -10.01 -7.70
C VAL A 82 1.16 -9.06 -6.50
N LEU A 83 0.33 -9.39 -5.50
CA LEU A 83 0.22 -8.59 -4.27
C LEU A 83 1.45 -8.74 -3.38
N LYS A 84 2.05 -9.93 -3.29
CA LYS A 84 3.34 -10.13 -2.61
C LYS A 84 4.43 -9.24 -3.23
N GLN A 85 4.50 -9.20 -4.55
CA GLN A 85 5.48 -8.37 -5.27
C GLN A 85 5.18 -6.87 -5.12
N LEU A 86 3.91 -6.47 -5.08
CA LEU A 86 3.53 -5.10 -4.75
C LEU A 86 3.98 -4.72 -3.33
N ALA A 87 3.78 -5.60 -2.35
CA ALA A 87 4.18 -5.36 -0.97
C ALA A 87 5.70 -5.21 -0.84
N LEU A 88 6.47 -6.14 -1.43
CA LEU A 88 7.94 -6.05 -1.49
C LEU A 88 8.41 -4.78 -2.21
N CYS A 89 7.79 -4.42 -3.32
CA CYS A 89 8.10 -3.17 -4.03
C CYS A 89 7.83 -1.95 -3.15
N GLY A 90 6.75 -1.95 -2.36
CA GLY A 90 6.45 -0.90 -1.38
C GLY A 90 7.39 -0.91 -0.17
N ASP A 91 8.01 -2.03 0.17
CA ASP A 91 9.10 -2.11 1.16
C ASP A 91 10.45 -1.61 0.60
N GLY A 92 10.54 -1.39 -0.71
CA GLY A 92 11.75 -0.86 -1.38
C GLY A 92 12.55 -1.90 -2.16
N GLU A 93 12.05 -3.13 -2.30
CA GLU A 93 12.73 -4.21 -3.02
C GLU A 93 12.74 -3.97 -4.53
N LYS A 94 13.92 -3.61 -5.07
CA LYS A 94 14.11 -3.32 -6.51
C LYS A 94 13.79 -4.50 -7.41
N ASN A 95 14.10 -5.72 -6.96
CA ASN A 95 13.79 -6.94 -7.72
C ASN A 95 12.28 -7.10 -7.91
N ALA A 96 11.47 -6.70 -6.92
CA ALA A 96 10.02 -6.80 -7.00
C ALA A 96 9.44 -5.76 -7.97
N PHE A 97 10.00 -4.55 -7.98
CA PHE A 97 9.69 -3.53 -9.00
C PHE A 97 9.95 -4.05 -10.41
N GLU A 98 11.14 -4.60 -10.66
CA GLU A 98 11.48 -5.17 -11.97
C GLU A 98 10.58 -6.34 -12.34
N TRP A 99 10.25 -7.20 -11.38
CA TRP A 99 9.34 -8.32 -11.59
C TRP A 99 7.96 -7.83 -12.05
N LEU A 100 7.40 -6.81 -11.39
CA LEU A 100 6.11 -6.23 -11.78
C LEU A 100 6.14 -5.67 -13.20
N LEU A 101 7.22 -4.96 -13.58
CA LEU A 101 7.37 -4.45 -14.94
C LEU A 101 7.43 -5.57 -15.99
N ARG A 102 8.25 -6.59 -15.76
CA ARG A 102 8.44 -7.71 -16.69
C ARG A 102 7.17 -8.55 -16.86
N ASN A 103 6.29 -8.57 -15.87
CA ASN A 103 5.02 -9.30 -15.89
C ASN A 103 3.82 -8.43 -16.31
N GLY A 104 4.05 -7.21 -16.81
CA GLY A 104 2.98 -6.36 -17.35
C GLY A 104 2.18 -5.58 -16.29
N HIS A 105 2.65 -5.53 -15.04
CA HIS A 105 2.01 -4.84 -13.93
C HIS A 105 2.63 -3.45 -13.70
N ARG A 106 2.78 -2.66 -14.77
CA ARG A 106 3.47 -1.34 -14.72
C ARG A 106 2.83 -0.39 -13.72
N GLU A 107 1.50 -0.31 -13.71
CA GLU A 107 0.74 0.55 -12.82
C GLU A 107 0.99 0.16 -11.35
N LEU A 108 1.03 -1.14 -11.04
CA LEU A 108 1.33 -1.62 -9.69
C LEU A 108 2.77 -1.35 -9.29
N ALA A 109 3.74 -1.47 -10.21
CA ALA A 109 5.13 -1.10 -9.93
C ALA A 109 5.23 0.38 -9.53
N MET A 110 4.55 1.28 -10.26
CA MET A 110 4.51 2.70 -9.93
C MET A 110 3.81 2.97 -8.60
N ILE A 111 2.73 2.27 -8.30
CA ILE A 111 2.02 2.37 -7.02
C ILE A 111 2.93 1.90 -5.87
N GLY A 112 3.66 0.79 -6.02
CA GLY A 112 4.62 0.30 -5.04
C GLY A 112 5.67 1.37 -4.69
N THR A 113 6.25 2.05 -5.69
CA THR A 113 7.21 3.14 -5.42
C THR A 113 6.59 4.32 -4.64
N ARG A 114 5.31 4.61 -4.85
CA ARG A 114 4.58 5.66 -4.09
C ARG A 114 4.30 5.20 -2.66
N MET A 115 3.97 3.93 -2.46
CA MET A 115 3.81 3.34 -1.12
C MET A 115 5.13 3.40 -0.35
N HIS A 116 6.25 3.03 -0.98
CA HIS A 116 7.59 3.11 -0.38
C HIS A 116 7.89 4.52 0.09
N ARG A 117 7.64 5.53 -0.75
CA ARG A 117 7.80 6.93 -0.35
C ARG A 117 6.97 7.29 0.89
N VAL A 118 5.68 6.91 0.93
CA VAL A 118 4.84 7.17 2.10
C VAL A 118 5.39 6.49 3.36
N LYS A 119 5.88 5.25 3.25
CA LYS A 119 6.54 4.56 4.37
C LYS A 119 7.79 5.31 4.82
N SER A 120 8.68 5.66 3.89
CA SER A 120 9.92 6.39 4.21
C SER A 120 9.64 7.72 4.88
N ASP A 121 8.67 8.50 4.37
CA ASP A 121 8.27 9.78 4.96
C ASP A 121 7.80 9.59 6.42
N LEU A 122 7.01 8.53 6.69
CA LEU A 122 6.57 8.20 8.06
C LEU A 122 7.73 7.79 8.96
N ASP A 123 8.64 6.94 8.48
CA ASP A 123 9.80 6.48 9.24
C ASP A 123 10.75 7.65 9.57
N GLU A 124 10.94 8.59 8.65
CA GLU A 124 11.70 9.82 8.86
C GLU A 124 11.03 10.73 9.90
N ASP A 125 9.72 10.97 9.78
CA ASP A 125 8.94 11.73 10.75
C ASP A 125 9.07 11.13 12.16
N TYR A 126 8.95 9.80 12.29
CA TYR A 126 9.14 9.11 13.58
C TYR A 126 10.57 9.20 14.11
N GLY A 127 11.57 9.09 13.23
CA GLY A 127 12.99 9.18 13.59
C GLY A 127 13.42 10.58 14.05
N ASP A 128 12.80 11.64 13.53
CA ASP A 128 13.11 13.03 13.90
C ASP A 128 12.51 13.43 15.26
N ILE A 129 11.33 12.90 15.62
CA ILE A 129 10.69 13.14 16.93
C ILE A 129 11.57 12.63 18.09
N HIS A 130 12.42 11.64 17.84
CA HIS A 130 13.39 11.11 18.82
C HIS A 130 14.73 11.87 18.88
N LYS A 131 14.94 12.91 18.06
CA LYS A 131 16.19 13.70 18.04
C LYS A 131 16.16 15.00 18.84
N TYR A 132 15.03 15.37 19.44
CA TYR A 132 14.95 16.55 20.32
C TYR A 132 14.81 16.14 21.79
N PRO A 133 15.89 16.12 22.59
CA PRO A 133 15.75 16.43 24.01
C PRO A 133 15.48 17.93 24.09
N SER A 134 14.25 18.31 24.44
CA SER A 134 13.97 19.69 24.86
C SER A 134 14.94 20.05 25.99
N ALA A 135 15.66 21.15 25.77
CA ALA A 135 16.64 21.73 26.69
C ALA A 135 16.04 22.13 28.04
#